data_AF-A0A7Y3EE91-F1
#
_entry.id   AF-A0A7Y3EE91-F1
#
_cell.length_a   1.000
_cell.length_b   1.000
_cell.length_c   1.000
_cell.angle_alpha   90.00
_cell.angle_beta   90.00
_cell.angle_gamma   90.00
#
_symmetry.space_group_name_H-M   'P 1'
#
loop_
_entity.id
_entity.type
_entity.pdbx_description
1 polymer ?
#
loop_
_entity_poly.entity_id
_entity_poly.type
_entity_poly.pdbx_seq_one_letter_code
_entity_poly.pdbx_strand_id
1 'polypeptide(L)'
;MRTPIHSQRWTWPRRALPVLVLATLLGVAGCEKTPVPPDDIPDPPAVAMVEVTPAGAELAIGITLQLEAQAKTADGTVLNRTVSWSSTDPSVATVSSGGLVRGEAPGQATITATVEGVNGTAALTVVIPNLVVTRDTALAGDLMVDSVRIAAGTTVTLTGDLTLRAGGPVEIAGDIAGECRALAVESDAAITVTGDIDTACADLPAGEAPGITLVATGALSLEGGEMRTSGDVELTNDDTLVEDDFNAFAYHEGPMPSSGLNQDSQFACIARDYRFIPDPARATDGANGGSTGGHGADGATWRLGCRGDGLLENVQVYGQGGGDGGRGENMAAADATAQGGDGGNGGLLRGRVTGSLTIRGQGTEFESGDGGQGGPARAEPAPNPAGAQAPSAMALGGDGGIPGLLDVWALGGIQVLDAGVIARIGAGGHGGLAFARGADGASADVRNDVAQAGGNAEAYGGVGANTPDAQLRVAGPSIAANLILDGGDAGHGGNAEAEGGRGGDASALHSTGADGGAMHANGGDGGNAEVRDAAGAPLGRGGNAGFAFFEGGQGGIGWDECRPLLLPGGLGGVGGSTTGSDGTRGTGASTGLLGEVVIADGTGDGGRGGNGL
;
A
#
# COMPACT_ATOMS: atom_id res chain seq x y z
N MET A 1 11.04 0.38 52.02
CA MET A 1 10.77 1.13 53.26
C MET A 1 9.27 1.13 53.52
N ARG A 2 8.79 0.61 54.67
CA ARG A 2 7.56 1.00 55.39
C ARG A 2 7.36 0.08 56.60
N THR A 3 7.46 0.66 57.79
CA THR A 3 7.09 0.12 59.11
C THR A 3 6.03 1.07 59.72
N PRO A 4 5.50 0.91 60.96
CA PRO A 4 5.53 -0.20 61.92
C PRO A 4 4.05 -0.70 62.16
N ILE A 5 3.44 -1.06 63.32
CA ILE A 5 3.82 -1.18 64.74
C ILE A 5 2.81 -2.11 65.53
N HIS A 6 3.30 -2.90 66.51
CA HIS A 6 2.61 -3.36 67.77
C HIS A 6 1.21 -4.07 67.74
N SER A 7 0.70 -4.74 68.80
CA SER A 7 1.31 -5.42 69.98
C SER A 7 0.32 -6.27 70.83
N GLN A 8 0.85 -7.34 71.46
CA GLN A 8 0.61 -7.77 72.87
C GLN A 8 -0.72 -8.41 73.40
N ARG A 9 -0.51 -9.56 74.11
CA ARG A 9 -1.01 -9.96 75.46
C ARG A 9 -2.37 -10.69 75.70
N TRP A 10 -2.24 -11.85 76.40
CA TRP A 10 -2.93 -12.26 77.66
C TRP A 10 -4.40 -12.78 77.61
N THR A 11 -4.91 -13.69 78.48
CA THR A 11 -4.36 -14.64 79.52
C THR A 11 -5.45 -15.63 80.03
N TRP A 12 -5.07 -16.60 80.91
CA TRP A 12 -5.86 -17.25 81.98
C TRP A 12 -6.69 -18.53 81.66
N PRO A 13 -7.06 -19.39 82.66
CA PRO A 13 -6.37 -19.72 83.94
C PRO A 13 -6.44 -21.22 84.41
N ARG A 14 -5.56 -21.59 85.38
CA ARG A 14 -5.78 -22.40 86.63
C ARG A 14 -6.67 -23.68 86.63
N ARG A 15 -6.46 -24.74 87.42
CA ARG A 15 -5.45 -25.33 88.35
C ARG A 15 -6.25 -26.32 89.26
N ALA A 16 -5.71 -27.49 89.58
CA ALA A 16 -6.14 -28.29 90.75
C ALA A 16 -4.98 -29.19 91.29
N LEU A 17 -5.11 -29.68 92.53
CA LEU A 17 -4.17 -30.48 93.37
C LEU A 17 -5.01 -31.55 94.13
N PRO A 18 -4.51 -32.59 94.87
CA PRO A 18 -3.27 -32.74 95.69
C PRO A 18 -2.42 -34.01 95.33
N VAL A 19 -1.23 -34.38 95.86
CA VAL A 19 -0.48 -34.26 97.16
C VAL A 19 -0.82 -35.34 98.22
N LEU A 20 0.15 -36.24 98.58
CA LEU A 20 0.77 -36.46 99.93
C LEU A 20 1.42 -37.87 100.14
N VAL A 21 2.42 -37.95 101.06
CA VAL A 21 3.07 -39.08 101.79
C VAL A 21 3.83 -40.24 101.10
N LEU A 22 5.15 -40.19 101.29
CA LEU A 22 6.16 -41.22 101.62
C LEU A 22 5.73 -42.60 102.20
N ALA A 23 6.33 -43.71 101.74
CA ALA A 23 6.69 -44.90 102.55
C ALA A 23 7.65 -45.86 101.81
N THR A 24 8.44 -46.66 102.54
CA THR A 24 9.43 -47.62 102.01
C THR A 24 8.99 -49.08 102.14
N LEU A 25 9.47 -49.98 101.26
CA LEU A 25 10.14 -51.23 101.66
C LEU A 25 10.80 -51.99 100.48
N LEU A 26 11.66 -52.95 100.84
CA LEU A 26 12.66 -53.64 100.01
C LEU A 26 12.11 -54.56 98.91
N GLY A 27 12.91 -54.70 97.84
CA GLY A 27 12.76 -55.76 96.83
C GLY A 27 13.88 -55.74 95.79
N VAL A 28 15.05 -56.30 96.10
CA VAL A 28 16.20 -56.34 95.16
C VAL A 28 16.08 -57.56 94.25
N ALA A 29 15.85 -57.31 92.95
CA ALA A 29 16.08 -58.26 91.87
C ALA A 29 16.77 -57.51 90.72
N GLY A 30 17.90 -58.04 90.24
CA GLY A 30 18.65 -57.40 89.16
C GLY A 30 17.97 -57.61 87.81
N CYS A 31 17.51 -56.53 87.19
CA CYS A 31 17.32 -56.49 85.74
C CYS A 31 18.56 -55.84 85.13
N GLU A 32 19.32 -56.61 84.36
CA GLU A 32 20.34 -56.04 83.49
C GLU A 32 19.66 -55.15 82.44
N LYS A 33 20.28 -54.00 82.14
CA LYS A 33 19.87 -53.23 80.95
C LYS A 33 20.34 -53.99 79.72
N THR A 34 19.44 -54.73 79.08
CA THR A 34 19.60 -55.02 77.66
C THR A 34 19.64 -53.69 76.90
N PRO A 35 20.64 -53.45 76.05
CA PRO A 35 20.55 -52.38 75.07
C PRO A 35 19.37 -52.68 74.15
N VAL A 36 18.49 -51.70 73.94
CA VAL A 36 17.62 -51.73 72.77
C VAL A 36 18.56 -51.58 71.56
N PRO A 37 18.53 -52.47 70.56
CA PRO A 37 19.35 -52.28 69.37
C PRO A 37 18.91 -50.99 68.65
N PRO A 38 19.83 -50.27 67.99
CA PRO A 38 19.42 -49.35 66.95
C PRO A 38 18.76 -50.13 65.79
N ASP A 39 18.22 -49.39 64.83
CA ASP A 39 17.72 -49.90 63.55
C ASP A 39 16.40 -50.70 63.63
N ASP A 40 15.30 -49.96 63.66
CA ASP A 40 14.07 -50.26 62.89
C ASP A 40 13.18 -49.00 62.80
N ILE A 41 13.76 -47.90 62.28
CA ILE A 41 12.97 -46.83 61.67
C ILE A 41 12.73 -47.30 60.23
N PRO A 42 11.48 -47.50 59.77
CA PRO A 42 11.24 -47.91 58.40
C PRO A 42 11.75 -46.83 57.44
N ASP A 43 12.56 -47.23 56.47
CA ASP A 43 13.10 -46.32 55.45
C ASP A 43 11.96 -45.55 54.75
N PRO A 44 12.18 -44.26 54.41
CA PRO A 44 11.18 -43.47 53.71
C PRO A 44 10.83 -44.16 52.38
N PRO A 45 9.54 -44.24 52.00
CA PRO A 45 9.10 -45.04 50.86
C PRO A 45 9.73 -44.51 49.57
N ALA A 46 10.63 -45.32 49.01
CA ALA A 46 11.43 -45.00 47.85
C ALA A 46 10.63 -45.09 46.54
N VAL A 47 11.00 -44.25 45.58
CA VAL A 47 10.48 -44.35 44.20
C VAL A 47 11.09 -45.58 43.53
N ALA A 48 10.24 -46.45 42.99
CA ALA A 48 10.63 -47.62 42.20
C ALA A 48 10.20 -47.50 40.72
N MET A 49 9.16 -46.72 40.44
CA MET A 49 8.64 -46.47 39.11
C MET A 49 8.14 -45.03 38.98
N VAL A 50 8.28 -44.45 37.78
CA VAL A 50 7.59 -43.22 37.38
C VAL A 50 6.76 -43.56 36.15
N GLU A 51 5.45 -43.36 36.23
CA GLU A 51 4.50 -43.58 35.14
C GLU A 51 4.13 -42.24 34.52
N VAL A 52 4.17 -42.12 33.20
CA VAL A 52 3.83 -40.90 32.45
C VAL A 52 2.58 -41.14 31.60
N THR A 53 1.63 -40.21 31.68
CA THR A 53 0.33 -40.30 31.00
C THR A 53 0.07 -39.03 30.18
N PRO A 54 -0.27 -39.15 28.88
CA PRO A 54 -0.15 -40.35 28.06
C PRO A 54 1.30 -40.82 27.87
N ALA A 55 1.52 -42.13 27.74
CA ALA A 55 2.83 -42.74 27.46
C ALA A 55 3.33 -42.50 26.01
N GLY A 56 2.49 -41.90 25.17
CA GLY A 56 2.86 -41.38 23.85
C GLY A 56 1.68 -40.74 23.16
N ALA A 57 1.95 -39.84 22.21
CA ALA A 57 0.94 -39.12 21.46
C ALA A 57 1.48 -38.62 20.11
N GLU A 58 0.56 -38.38 19.18
CA GLU A 58 0.79 -37.58 17.99
C GLU A 58 0.30 -36.15 18.27
N LEU A 59 1.05 -35.14 17.82
CA LEU A 59 0.81 -33.74 18.16
C LEU A 59 1.03 -32.87 16.91
N ALA A 60 0.05 -32.06 16.51
CA ALA A 60 0.29 -31.10 15.44
C ALA A 60 1.25 -29.99 15.91
N ILE A 61 2.06 -29.45 14.99
CA ILE A 61 2.97 -28.33 15.26
C ILE A 61 2.22 -27.15 15.93
N GLY A 62 2.88 -26.47 16.88
CA GLY A 62 2.32 -25.36 17.64
C GLY A 62 1.36 -25.74 18.77
N ILE A 63 0.70 -26.91 18.69
CA ILE A 63 -0.25 -27.40 19.69
C ILE A 63 0.46 -27.85 20.97
N THR A 64 -0.24 -27.75 22.10
CA THR A 64 0.25 -28.16 23.42
C THR A 64 -0.44 -29.42 23.95
N LEU A 65 0.30 -30.20 24.73
CA LEU A 65 -0.18 -31.41 25.40
C LEU A 65 0.28 -31.40 26.85
N GLN A 66 -0.66 -31.52 27.79
CA GLN A 66 -0.31 -31.72 29.19
C GLN A 66 0.03 -33.20 29.44
N LEU A 67 1.25 -33.47 29.91
CA LEU A 67 1.62 -34.77 30.46
C LEU A 67 1.47 -34.77 31.98
N GLU A 68 0.98 -35.86 32.55
CA GLU A 68 1.04 -36.13 33.99
C GLU A 68 2.12 -37.18 34.29
N ALA A 69 2.78 -37.08 35.44
CA ALA A 69 3.74 -38.06 35.91
C ALA A 69 3.45 -38.46 37.36
N GLN A 70 3.41 -39.76 37.64
CA GLN A 70 3.14 -40.32 38.97
C GLN A 70 4.29 -41.24 39.41
N ALA A 71 4.97 -40.85 40.49
CA ALA A 71 5.96 -41.70 41.15
C ALA A 71 5.26 -42.74 42.03
N LYS A 72 5.77 -43.98 42.06
CA LYS A 72 5.18 -45.10 42.81
C LYS A 72 6.26 -45.94 43.52
N THR A 73 5.92 -46.52 44.67
CA THR A 73 6.72 -47.57 45.33
C THR A 73 6.66 -48.87 44.53
N ALA A 74 7.48 -49.87 44.90
CA ALA A 74 7.44 -51.21 44.30
C ALA A 74 6.06 -51.89 44.44
N ASP A 75 5.34 -51.60 45.54
CA ASP A 75 3.97 -52.07 45.80
C ASP A 75 2.88 -51.22 45.11
N GLY A 76 3.27 -50.29 44.23
CA GLY A 76 2.36 -49.43 43.46
C GLY A 76 1.75 -48.25 44.25
N THR A 77 2.20 -47.98 45.48
CA THR A 77 1.70 -46.85 46.27
C THR A 77 2.17 -45.52 45.68
N VAL A 78 1.24 -44.63 45.34
CA VAL A 78 1.54 -43.32 44.75
C VAL A 78 2.27 -42.42 45.75
N LEU A 79 3.35 -41.79 45.29
CA LEU A 79 4.20 -40.88 46.04
C LEU A 79 4.06 -39.47 45.48
N ASN A 80 3.67 -38.51 46.32
CA ASN A 80 3.80 -37.10 45.98
C ASN A 80 5.29 -36.71 46.06
N ARG A 81 5.86 -36.28 44.93
CA ARG A 81 7.27 -35.90 44.74
C ARG A 81 7.40 -34.87 43.62
N THR A 82 8.45 -34.07 43.67
CA THR A 82 8.82 -33.16 42.57
C THR A 82 9.29 -33.95 41.36
N VAL A 83 8.73 -33.66 40.19
CA VAL A 83 9.15 -34.19 38.89
C VAL A 83 10.02 -33.16 38.19
N SER A 84 11.15 -33.59 37.61
CA SER A 84 11.88 -32.80 36.62
C SER A 84 11.65 -33.36 35.22
N TRP A 85 11.36 -32.49 34.26
CA TRP A 85 11.06 -32.85 32.87
C TRP A 85 12.20 -32.50 31.92
N SER A 86 12.39 -33.30 30.87
CA SER A 86 13.29 -33.00 29.74
C SER A 86 12.75 -33.57 28.42
N SER A 87 13.24 -33.04 27.30
CA SER A 87 13.01 -33.57 25.95
C SER A 87 14.33 -34.08 25.37
N THR A 88 14.31 -35.15 24.58
CA THR A 88 15.49 -35.57 23.79
C THR A 88 15.83 -34.57 22.69
N ASP A 89 14.84 -33.85 22.18
CA ASP A 89 15.01 -32.80 21.17
C ASP A 89 14.07 -31.62 21.44
N PRO A 90 14.57 -30.56 22.11
CA PRO A 90 13.82 -29.33 22.34
C PRO A 90 13.49 -28.52 21.07
N SER A 91 14.08 -28.83 19.91
CA SER A 91 13.73 -28.18 18.64
C SER A 91 12.53 -28.85 17.96
N VAL A 92 12.26 -30.12 18.25
CA VAL A 92 11.04 -30.84 17.86
C VAL A 92 9.92 -30.59 18.86
N ALA A 93 10.17 -30.76 20.16
CA ALA A 93 9.18 -30.54 21.21
C ALA A 93 9.78 -30.02 22.52
N THR A 94 9.27 -28.89 23.02
CA THR A 94 9.63 -28.33 24.33
C THR A 94 8.73 -28.87 25.44
N VAL A 95 9.24 -28.93 26.68
CA VAL A 95 8.45 -29.30 27.87
C VAL A 95 8.74 -28.36 29.03
N SER A 96 7.69 -27.87 29.68
CA SER A 96 7.77 -27.02 30.87
C SER A 96 8.04 -27.82 32.15
N SER A 97 8.42 -27.13 33.22
CA SER A 97 8.54 -27.72 34.56
C SER A 97 7.23 -28.30 35.11
N GLY A 98 6.07 -27.91 34.54
CA GLY A 98 4.76 -28.46 34.87
C GLY A 98 4.31 -29.64 34.00
N GLY A 99 5.14 -30.14 33.08
CA GLY A 99 4.77 -31.23 32.17
C GLY A 99 3.91 -30.81 30.97
N LEU A 100 3.62 -29.51 30.80
CA LEU A 100 3.02 -28.99 29.57
C LEU A 100 4.07 -29.02 28.46
N VAL A 101 3.81 -29.81 27.42
CA VAL A 101 4.61 -29.95 26.19
C VAL A 101 4.05 -29.03 25.10
N ARG A 102 4.91 -28.57 24.19
CA ARG A 102 4.53 -27.91 22.93
C ARG A 102 5.32 -28.51 21.76
N GLY A 103 4.64 -28.78 20.64
CA GLY A 103 5.31 -29.13 19.38
C GLY A 103 5.89 -27.88 18.72
N GLU A 104 7.18 -27.90 18.38
CA GLU A 104 7.91 -26.77 17.81
C GLU A 104 8.27 -27.01 16.32
N ALA A 105 8.60 -28.25 15.94
CA ALA A 105 8.91 -28.64 14.57
C ALA A 105 8.52 -30.12 14.34
N PRO A 106 8.22 -30.55 13.09
CA PRO A 106 7.90 -31.94 12.79
C PRO A 106 9.08 -32.88 13.08
N GLY A 107 8.80 -34.06 13.65
CA GLY A 107 9.82 -35.03 14.04
C GLY A 107 9.39 -35.96 15.18
N GLN A 108 10.34 -36.65 15.80
CA GLN A 108 10.10 -37.47 16.98
C GLN A 108 10.94 -37.00 18.17
N ALA A 109 10.30 -36.87 19.33
CA ALA A 109 10.94 -36.51 20.59
C ALA A 109 10.45 -37.42 21.71
N THR A 110 11.35 -37.85 22.60
CA THR A 110 10.96 -38.54 23.84
C THR A 110 11.03 -37.55 24.99
N ILE A 111 9.90 -37.37 25.66
CA ILE A 111 9.80 -36.57 26.89
C ILE A 111 10.08 -37.49 28.08
N THR A 112 10.97 -37.08 28.98
CA THR A 112 11.36 -37.85 30.17
C THR A 112 10.93 -37.12 31.43
N ALA A 113 10.24 -37.84 32.31
CA ALA A 113 9.94 -37.43 33.68
C ALA A 113 10.89 -38.15 34.63
N THR A 114 11.70 -37.41 35.38
CA THR A 114 12.63 -37.95 36.38
C THR A 114 12.18 -37.59 37.79
N VAL A 115 12.19 -38.58 38.70
CA VAL A 115 11.92 -38.41 40.14
C VAL A 115 12.95 -39.22 40.92
N GLU A 116 13.74 -38.57 41.78
CA GLU A 116 14.76 -39.20 42.64
C GLU A 116 15.79 -40.09 41.88
N GLY A 117 15.94 -39.88 40.57
CA GLY A 117 16.83 -40.67 39.68
C GLY A 117 16.13 -41.81 38.93
N VAL A 118 14.85 -42.06 39.20
CA VAL A 118 13.99 -42.99 38.43
C VAL A 118 13.31 -42.22 37.29
N ASN A 119 13.27 -42.81 36.10
CA ASN A 119 12.70 -42.20 34.89
C ASN A 119 11.41 -42.90 34.44
N GLY A 120 10.46 -42.10 33.98
CA GLY A 120 9.37 -42.51 33.10
C GLY A 120 9.43 -41.70 31.80
N THR A 121 8.87 -42.21 30.71
CA THR A 121 8.97 -41.57 29.38
C THR A 121 7.64 -41.54 28.65
N ALA A 122 7.49 -40.54 27.77
CA ALA A 122 6.43 -40.47 26.77
C ALA A 122 7.05 -40.25 25.37
N ALA A 123 6.65 -41.05 24.39
CA ALA A 123 7.11 -40.91 23.01
C ALA A 123 6.17 -40.01 22.20
N LEU A 124 6.68 -38.92 21.65
CA LEU A 124 5.89 -37.97 20.86
C LEU A 124 6.34 -37.95 19.40
N THR A 125 5.37 -37.91 18.50
CA THR A 125 5.59 -37.56 17.09
C THR A 125 4.90 -36.24 16.83
N VAL A 126 5.67 -35.23 16.42
CA VAL A 126 5.13 -33.94 15.97
C VAL A 126 4.93 -34.00 14.46
N VAL A 127 3.73 -33.65 14.00
CA VAL A 127 3.30 -33.74 12.60
C VAL A 127 2.85 -32.38 12.07
N ILE A 128 2.91 -32.21 10.75
CA ILE A 128 2.28 -31.08 10.07
C ILE A 128 0.85 -31.51 9.66
N PRO A 129 -0.21 -30.74 9.98
CA PRO A 129 -1.59 -31.11 9.66
C PRO A 129 -1.97 -30.74 8.22
N ASN A 130 -2.95 -31.46 7.66
CA ASN A 130 -3.58 -31.09 6.39
C ASN A 130 -4.77 -30.15 6.62
N LEU A 131 -4.82 -29.01 5.91
CA LEU A 131 -5.91 -28.04 5.99
C LEU A 131 -6.98 -28.33 4.93
N VAL A 132 -8.12 -28.85 5.35
CA VAL A 132 -9.22 -29.25 4.45
C VAL A 132 -10.50 -28.50 4.79
N VAL A 133 -10.75 -27.39 4.08
CA VAL A 133 -11.95 -26.58 4.24
C VAL A 133 -13.07 -27.16 3.35
N THR A 134 -14.21 -27.45 3.99
CA THR A 134 -15.39 -28.08 3.35
C THR A 134 -16.71 -27.44 3.76
N ARG A 135 -16.63 -26.33 4.50
CA ARG A 135 -17.69 -25.40 4.93
C ARG A 135 -17.04 -24.07 5.26
N ASP A 136 -17.83 -23.02 5.27
CA ASP A 136 -17.37 -21.66 5.58
C ASP A 136 -16.66 -21.60 6.94
N THR A 137 -15.54 -20.89 7.00
CA THR A 137 -14.68 -20.83 8.18
C THR A 137 -13.94 -19.50 8.26
N ALA A 138 -13.58 -19.08 9.47
CA ALA A 138 -12.66 -17.96 9.68
C ALA A 138 -11.21 -18.48 9.82
N LEU A 139 -10.24 -17.78 9.22
CA LEU A 139 -8.80 -18.00 9.41
C LEU A 139 -8.08 -16.66 9.66
N ALA A 140 -6.89 -16.73 10.25
CA ALA A 140 -5.93 -15.63 10.45
C ALA A 140 -4.60 -16.20 11.01
N GLY A 141 -3.51 -15.43 10.91
CA GLY A 141 -2.19 -15.77 11.43
C GLY A 141 -1.33 -16.61 10.48
N ASP A 142 -0.23 -17.15 10.98
CA ASP A 142 0.67 -18.04 10.24
C ASP A 142 0.30 -19.52 10.50
N LEU A 143 0.04 -20.27 9.44
CA LEU A 143 -0.42 -21.67 9.48
C LEU A 143 0.51 -22.56 8.65
N MET A 144 1.36 -23.34 9.34
CA MET A 144 2.18 -24.38 8.73
C MET A 144 1.37 -25.68 8.55
N VAL A 145 1.27 -26.14 7.30
CA VAL A 145 0.38 -27.22 6.85
C VAL A 145 1.08 -28.15 5.84
N ASP A 146 0.59 -29.39 5.72
CA ASP A 146 1.15 -30.40 4.82
C ASP A 146 0.60 -30.22 3.39
N SER A 147 -0.71 -30.02 3.27
CA SER A 147 -1.37 -29.52 2.05
C SER A 147 -2.59 -28.67 2.42
N VAL A 148 -3.08 -27.89 1.45
CA VAL A 148 -4.29 -27.06 1.58
C VAL A 148 -5.31 -27.50 0.54
N ARG A 149 -6.56 -27.68 0.95
CA ARG A 149 -7.69 -27.86 0.04
C ARG A 149 -8.93 -27.12 0.52
N ILE A 150 -9.25 -26.01 -0.13
CA ILE A 150 -10.50 -25.25 0.05
C ILE A 150 -11.47 -25.72 -1.04
N ALA A 151 -12.60 -26.30 -0.63
CA ALA A 151 -13.58 -26.86 -1.55
C ALA A 151 -14.48 -25.79 -2.19
N ALA A 152 -14.86 -26.00 -3.45
CA ALA A 152 -15.79 -25.13 -4.16
C ALA A 152 -17.14 -24.99 -3.46
N GLY A 153 -17.68 -23.78 -3.46
CA GLY A 153 -18.90 -23.42 -2.72
C GLY A 153 -18.69 -23.38 -1.20
N THR A 154 -17.50 -22.97 -0.74
CA THR A 154 -17.19 -22.68 0.67
C THR A 154 -16.35 -21.41 0.74
N THR A 155 -16.61 -20.55 1.73
CA THR A 155 -15.90 -19.27 1.86
C THR A 155 -14.98 -19.25 3.09
N VAL A 156 -13.70 -18.90 2.90
CA VAL A 156 -12.74 -18.61 3.96
C VAL A 156 -12.77 -17.11 4.26
N THR A 157 -13.22 -16.73 5.45
CA THR A 157 -13.18 -15.33 5.92
C THR A 157 -11.86 -15.03 6.63
N LEU A 158 -11.10 -14.06 6.14
CA LEU A 158 -9.89 -13.58 6.79
C LEU A 158 -10.27 -12.64 7.95
N THR A 159 -10.01 -13.07 9.19
CA THR A 159 -10.31 -12.28 10.41
C THR A 159 -9.10 -11.48 10.93
N GLY A 160 -7.98 -11.64 10.23
CA GLY A 160 -6.70 -10.97 10.35
C GLY A 160 -5.85 -11.44 9.17
N ASP A 161 -4.66 -10.89 9.01
CA ASP A 161 -3.75 -11.27 7.91
C ASP A 161 -3.42 -12.77 7.99
N LEU A 162 -3.31 -13.43 6.84
CA LEU A 162 -3.16 -14.88 6.74
C LEU A 162 -1.89 -15.25 5.96
N THR A 163 -1.06 -16.09 6.55
CA THR A 163 0.06 -16.76 5.88
C THR A 163 -0.20 -18.27 5.92
N LEU A 164 -0.29 -18.90 4.75
CA LEU A 164 -0.35 -20.36 4.60
C LEU A 164 1.01 -20.86 4.13
N ARG A 165 1.63 -21.77 4.90
CA ARG A 165 2.94 -22.37 4.57
C ARG A 165 2.78 -23.87 4.36
N ALA A 166 2.71 -24.30 3.10
CA ALA A 166 2.38 -25.66 2.71
C ALA A 166 3.61 -26.45 2.23
N GLY A 167 3.91 -27.58 2.88
CA GLY A 167 4.95 -28.54 2.42
C GLY A 167 4.56 -29.35 1.17
N GLY A 168 3.42 -29.03 0.57
CA GLY A 168 2.72 -29.80 -0.45
C GLY A 168 1.66 -28.94 -1.15
N PRO A 169 0.80 -29.55 -1.99
CA PRO A 169 -0.05 -28.81 -2.92
C PRO A 169 -1.11 -27.96 -2.23
N VAL A 170 -1.50 -26.87 -2.90
CA VAL A 170 -2.54 -25.93 -2.46
C VAL A 170 -3.63 -25.83 -3.53
N GLU A 171 -4.82 -26.33 -3.21
CA GLU A 171 -6.02 -26.24 -4.03
C GLU A 171 -7.00 -25.23 -3.41
N ILE A 172 -7.23 -24.09 -4.07
CA ILE A 172 -8.17 -23.03 -3.67
C ILE A 172 -9.32 -23.01 -4.67
N ALA A 173 -10.33 -23.85 -4.45
CA ALA A 173 -11.50 -23.97 -5.33
C ALA A 173 -12.77 -23.32 -4.77
N GLY A 174 -12.76 -22.96 -3.48
CA GLY A 174 -13.73 -22.05 -2.86
C GLY A 174 -13.10 -20.69 -2.59
N ASP A 175 -13.90 -19.77 -2.10
CA ASP A 175 -13.60 -18.34 -2.10
C ASP A 175 -12.80 -17.93 -0.86
N ILE A 176 -11.94 -16.92 -0.99
CA ILE A 176 -11.27 -16.26 0.13
C ILE A 176 -11.72 -14.80 0.17
N ALA A 177 -12.28 -14.37 1.31
CA ALA A 177 -12.82 -13.02 1.48
C ALA A 177 -12.26 -12.36 2.73
N GLY A 178 -11.69 -11.15 2.62
CA GLY A 178 -10.97 -10.51 3.72
C GLY A 178 -10.76 -9.02 3.54
N GLU A 179 -11.75 -8.21 3.93
CA GLU A 179 -11.69 -6.74 3.84
C GLU A 179 -10.39 -6.18 4.42
N CYS A 180 -9.55 -5.64 3.54
CA CYS A 180 -8.23 -5.08 3.84
C CYS A 180 -7.32 -6.03 4.66
N ARG A 181 -7.01 -7.20 4.08
CA ARG A 181 -6.17 -8.25 4.70
C ARG A 181 -5.07 -8.74 3.77
N ALA A 182 -3.88 -8.95 4.32
CA ALA A 182 -2.81 -9.59 3.55
C ALA A 182 -3.05 -11.10 3.44
N LEU A 183 -2.84 -11.65 2.25
CA LEU A 183 -2.92 -13.08 1.97
C LEU A 183 -1.61 -13.56 1.36
N ALA A 184 -0.81 -14.28 2.14
CA ALA A 184 0.38 -14.98 1.67
C ALA A 184 0.12 -16.49 1.62
N VAL A 185 0.47 -17.12 0.50
CA VAL A 185 0.37 -18.57 0.28
C VAL A 185 1.69 -19.04 -0.32
N GLU A 186 2.48 -19.75 0.49
CA GLU A 186 3.76 -20.33 0.12
C GLU A 186 3.63 -21.85 0.06
N SER A 187 4.08 -22.48 -1.04
CA SER A 187 3.98 -23.92 -1.28
C SER A 187 5.28 -24.51 -1.83
N ASP A 188 5.80 -25.54 -1.17
CA ASP A 188 6.87 -26.41 -1.65
C ASP A 188 6.43 -27.35 -2.82
N ALA A 189 5.24 -27.10 -3.40
CA ALA A 189 4.69 -27.83 -4.52
C ALA A 189 3.90 -26.88 -5.46
N ALA A 190 2.76 -27.33 -5.98
CA ALA A 190 1.93 -26.56 -6.90
C ALA A 190 0.79 -25.81 -6.17
N ILE A 191 0.47 -24.61 -6.67
CA ILE A 191 -0.70 -23.82 -6.26
C ILE A 191 -1.69 -23.79 -7.42
N THR A 192 -2.96 -24.08 -7.14
CA THR A 192 -4.07 -24.03 -8.10
C THR A 192 -5.24 -23.25 -7.50
N VAL A 193 -5.62 -22.14 -8.14
CA VAL A 193 -6.73 -21.26 -7.75
C VAL A 193 -7.83 -21.34 -8.81
N THR A 194 -9.06 -21.61 -8.35
CA THR A 194 -10.28 -21.73 -9.19
C THR A 194 -11.53 -21.13 -8.52
N GLY A 195 -11.44 -20.73 -7.26
CA GLY A 195 -12.41 -19.85 -6.59
C GLY A 195 -11.93 -18.39 -6.56
N ASP A 196 -12.79 -17.49 -6.07
CA ASP A 196 -12.51 -16.06 -6.03
C ASP A 196 -11.66 -15.66 -4.80
N ILE A 197 -10.85 -14.61 -4.92
CA ILE A 197 -10.04 -14.05 -3.82
C ILE A 197 -10.29 -12.55 -3.74
N ASP A 198 -11.07 -12.09 -2.76
CA ASP A 198 -11.33 -10.67 -2.50
C ASP A 198 -10.70 -10.23 -1.18
N THR A 199 -9.62 -9.44 -1.26
CA THR A 199 -8.96 -8.81 -0.10
C THR A 199 -9.01 -7.28 -0.15
N ALA A 200 -9.87 -6.71 -0.98
CA ALA A 200 -9.97 -5.27 -1.18
C ALA A 200 -10.33 -4.50 0.11
N CYS A 201 -9.94 -3.23 0.17
CA CYS A 201 -10.26 -2.33 1.28
C CYS A 201 -11.50 -1.48 0.92
N ALA A 202 -12.51 -1.36 1.79
CA ALA A 202 -13.66 -0.49 1.51
C ALA A 202 -13.32 1.01 1.60
N ASP A 203 -12.38 1.36 2.49
CA ASP A 203 -11.72 2.65 2.63
C ASP A 203 -10.25 2.38 3.00
N LEU A 204 -9.27 3.11 2.43
CA LEU A 204 -7.88 2.98 2.85
C LEU A 204 -7.56 3.83 4.09
N PRO A 205 -6.91 3.27 5.13
CA PRO A 205 -6.17 4.07 6.09
C PRO A 205 -4.91 4.65 5.42
N ALA A 206 -4.42 5.79 5.90
CA ALA A 206 -3.23 6.43 5.31
C ALA A 206 -1.98 5.53 5.37
N GLY A 207 -1.62 4.94 4.23
CA GLY A 207 -0.54 3.97 4.05
C GLY A 207 -0.78 3.10 2.81
N GLU A 208 0.12 2.15 2.57
CA GLU A 208 -0.03 1.13 1.52
C GLU A 208 -1.10 0.09 1.90
N ALA A 209 -1.81 -0.42 0.91
CA ALA A 209 -2.80 -1.47 1.08
C ALA A 209 -2.16 -2.86 1.18
N PRO A 210 -2.73 -3.80 1.96
CA PRO A 210 -2.18 -5.15 2.09
C PRO A 210 -2.33 -5.95 0.79
N GLY A 211 -1.24 -6.61 0.40
CA GLY A 211 -1.13 -7.35 -0.87
C GLY A 211 -1.54 -8.83 -0.83
N ILE A 212 -1.50 -9.45 -2.00
CA ILE A 212 -1.65 -10.90 -2.20
C ILE A 212 -0.33 -11.48 -2.73
N THR A 213 0.17 -12.53 -2.10
CA THR A 213 1.45 -13.17 -2.47
C THR A 213 1.23 -14.68 -2.62
N LEU A 214 1.32 -15.21 -3.85
CA LEU A 214 1.24 -16.65 -4.15
C LEU A 214 2.61 -17.14 -4.65
N VAL A 215 3.32 -17.92 -3.84
CA VAL A 215 4.65 -18.47 -4.13
C VAL A 215 4.59 -19.99 -4.21
N ALA A 216 4.77 -20.55 -5.40
CA ALA A 216 4.95 -21.98 -5.62
C ALA A 216 6.44 -22.30 -5.86
N THR A 217 6.85 -23.55 -5.64
CA THR A 217 8.10 -24.08 -6.24
C THR A 217 7.82 -25.01 -7.43
N GLY A 218 6.56 -25.46 -7.57
CA GLY A 218 6.06 -26.32 -8.64
C GLY A 218 5.36 -25.54 -9.75
N ALA A 219 4.12 -25.90 -10.06
CA ALA A 219 3.28 -25.20 -11.03
C ALA A 219 2.35 -24.19 -10.35
N LEU A 220 2.01 -23.10 -11.05
CA LEU A 220 1.06 -22.10 -10.59
C LEU A 220 -0.08 -21.98 -11.62
N SER A 221 -1.31 -22.34 -11.24
CA SER A 221 -2.50 -22.22 -12.13
C SER A 221 -3.59 -21.36 -11.52
N LEU A 222 -4.14 -20.44 -12.30
CA LEU A 222 -5.29 -19.58 -11.97
C LEU A 222 -6.34 -19.73 -13.07
N GLU A 223 -7.44 -20.45 -12.80
CA GLU A 223 -8.41 -20.83 -13.85
C GLU A 223 -9.87 -20.49 -13.47
N GLY A 224 -10.49 -19.58 -14.21
CA GLY A 224 -11.95 -19.35 -14.20
C GLY A 224 -12.56 -18.55 -13.04
N GLY A 225 -11.74 -17.91 -12.19
CA GLY A 225 -12.18 -17.07 -11.07
C GLY A 225 -11.71 -15.61 -11.15
N GLU A 226 -11.93 -14.85 -10.09
CA GLU A 226 -11.53 -13.45 -9.97
C GLU A 226 -10.66 -13.21 -8.72
N MET A 227 -9.59 -12.42 -8.87
CA MET A 227 -8.79 -11.90 -7.76
C MET A 227 -8.99 -10.38 -7.68
N ARG A 228 -9.47 -9.91 -6.54
CA ARG A 228 -9.85 -8.51 -6.28
C ARG A 228 -9.09 -7.98 -5.06
N THR A 229 -8.25 -6.98 -5.25
CA THR A 229 -7.43 -6.43 -4.15
C THR A 229 -7.02 -4.99 -4.39
N SER A 230 -6.53 -4.35 -3.32
CA SER A 230 -6.12 -2.95 -3.28
C SER A 230 -4.61 -2.77 -3.10
N GLY A 231 -3.89 -3.81 -2.65
CA GLY A 231 -2.44 -3.82 -2.49
C GLY A 231 -1.70 -4.51 -3.62
N ASP A 232 -0.37 -4.55 -3.52
CA ASP A 232 0.52 -5.21 -4.47
C ASP A 232 0.17 -6.70 -4.61
N VAL A 233 0.42 -7.25 -5.80
CA VAL A 233 0.23 -8.68 -6.05
C VAL A 233 1.48 -9.31 -6.63
N GLU A 234 1.94 -10.37 -5.97
CA GLU A 234 3.08 -11.16 -6.40
C GLU A 234 2.65 -12.62 -6.65
N LEU A 235 2.73 -13.03 -7.91
CA LEU A 235 2.41 -14.37 -8.39
C LEU A 235 3.69 -14.99 -8.93
N THR A 236 4.26 -15.99 -8.28
CA THR A 236 5.51 -16.60 -8.76
C THR A 236 5.56 -18.11 -8.54
N ASN A 237 6.16 -18.82 -9.50
CA ASN A 237 6.73 -20.16 -9.25
C ASN A 237 8.29 -20.16 -9.30
N ASP A 238 8.89 -18.96 -9.33
CA ASP A 238 10.31 -18.73 -9.25
C ASP A 238 10.65 -17.99 -7.94
N ASP A 239 10.95 -18.78 -6.90
CA ASP A 239 11.43 -18.35 -5.58
C ASP A 239 12.83 -17.69 -5.59
N THR A 240 13.46 -17.53 -6.76
CA THR A 240 14.77 -16.86 -6.90
C THR A 240 14.70 -15.47 -7.56
N LEU A 241 13.52 -15.05 -8.03
CA LEU A 241 13.33 -13.68 -8.52
C LEU A 241 13.29 -12.70 -7.35
N VAL A 242 13.98 -11.56 -7.52
CA VAL A 242 13.91 -10.41 -6.62
C VAL A 242 13.39 -9.18 -7.36
N GLU A 243 13.08 -8.08 -6.66
CA GLU A 243 12.64 -6.83 -7.29
C GLU A 243 13.62 -6.32 -8.38
N ASP A 244 14.92 -6.44 -8.14
CA ASP A 244 15.95 -6.09 -9.13
C ASP A 244 15.85 -6.91 -10.43
N ASP A 245 15.34 -8.15 -10.39
CA ASP A 245 15.11 -8.97 -11.58
C ASP A 245 13.97 -8.43 -12.47
N PHE A 246 13.06 -7.62 -11.92
CA PHE A 246 12.05 -6.87 -12.67
C PHE A 246 12.52 -5.46 -13.06
N ASN A 247 13.76 -5.07 -12.71
CA ASN A 247 14.40 -3.79 -13.08
C ASN A 247 15.60 -3.97 -14.04
N ALA A 248 16.12 -5.20 -14.19
CA ALA A 248 17.34 -5.48 -14.93
C ALA A 248 17.14 -5.56 -16.46
N PHE A 249 17.53 -4.49 -17.18
CA PHE A 249 17.55 -4.37 -18.65
C PHE A 249 18.55 -5.31 -19.39
N ALA A 250 18.76 -6.54 -18.90
CA ALA A 250 19.75 -7.47 -19.41
C ALA A 250 19.29 -8.16 -20.71
N TYR A 251 19.46 -7.46 -21.85
CA TYR A 251 19.35 -8.04 -23.19
C TYR A 251 20.22 -9.31 -23.32
N HIS A 252 19.57 -10.47 -23.26
CA HIS A 252 20.22 -11.76 -23.44
C HIS A 252 19.63 -12.47 -24.66
N GLU A 253 20.37 -12.47 -25.77
CA GLU A 253 20.00 -13.21 -26.99
C GLU A 253 20.15 -14.72 -26.76
N GLY A 254 19.13 -15.33 -26.17
CA GLY A 254 19.01 -16.78 -26.04
C GLY A 254 18.61 -17.45 -27.37
N PRO A 255 19.12 -18.65 -27.69
CA PRO A 255 18.65 -19.40 -28.85
C PRO A 255 17.21 -19.89 -28.64
N MET A 256 16.34 -19.67 -29.63
CA MET A 256 14.92 -20.04 -29.55
C MET A 256 14.71 -21.54 -29.28
N PRO A 257 13.78 -21.93 -28.39
CA PRO A 257 13.32 -23.31 -28.29
C PRO A 257 12.54 -23.71 -29.56
N SER A 258 12.65 -24.98 -29.97
CA SER A 258 11.99 -25.49 -31.18
C SER A 258 10.51 -25.76 -30.97
N SER A 259 9.67 -25.29 -31.90
CA SER A 259 8.20 -25.42 -31.92
C SER A 259 7.64 -26.76 -31.44
N GLY A 260 6.92 -26.74 -30.31
CA GLY A 260 6.27 -27.91 -29.72
C GLY A 260 5.02 -27.66 -28.87
N LEU A 261 4.56 -26.40 -28.77
CA LEU A 261 3.47 -25.97 -27.89
C LEU A 261 2.10 -26.39 -28.42
N ASN A 262 1.46 -27.39 -27.79
CA ASN A 262 0.04 -27.73 -28.04
C ASN A 262 -0.59 -28.70 -27.01
N GLN A 263 -0.05 -28.79 -25.79
CA GLN A 263 -0.65 -29.55 -24.69
C GLN A 263 -0.50 -28.74 -23.40
N ASP A 264 -1.62 -28.39 -22.76
CA ASP A 264 -1.63 -27.48 -21.60
C ASP A 264 -0.77 -27.97 -20.42
N SER A 265 -0.59 -29.29 -20.28
CA SER A 265 0.28 -29.95 -19.29
C SER A 265 1.80 -29.79 -19.57
N GLN A 266 2.20 -28.69 -20.21
CA GLN A 266 3.59 -28.31 -20.49
C GLN A 266 3.95 -26.94 -19.89
N PHE A 267 2.97 -26.10 -19.59
CA PHE A 267 3.20 -24.79 -18.98
C PHE A 267 3.44 -24.93 -17.47
N ALA A 268 4.37 -24.13 -16.95
CA ALA A 268 4.68 -24.07 -15.53
C ALA A 268 3.81 -23.02 -14.80
N CYS A 269 3.41 -21.97 -15.53
CA CYS A 269 2.46 -20.96 -15.06
C CYS A 269 1.31 -20.82 -16.05
N ILE A 270 0.08 -20.87 -15.55
CA ILE A 270 -1.15 -20.75 -16.34
C ILE A 270 -2.06 -19.71 -15.68
N ALA A 271 -2.55 -18.76 -16.47
CA ALA A 271 -3.79 -18.06 -16.14
C ALA A 271 -4.77 -18.22 -17.32
N ARG A 272 -5.99 -18.65 -17.03
CA ARG A 272 -7.04 -18.96 -18.02
C ARG A 272 -8.40 -18.47 -17.55
N ASP A 273 -9.09 -17.73 -18.41
CA ASP A 273 -10.45 -17.21 -18.17
C ASP A 273 -10.57 -16.52 -16.78
N TYR A 274 -9.46 -15.92 -16.32
CA TYR A 274 -9.26 -15.41 -14.96
C TYR A 274 -9.13 -13.88 -14.99
N ARG A 275 -9.77 -13.19 -14.03
CA ARG A 275 -9.70 -11.73 -13.93
C ARG A 275 -8.93 -11.28 -12.69
N PHE A 276 -8.11 -10.26 -12.90
CA PHE A 276 -7.40 -9.54 -11.85
C PHE A 276 -7.98 -8.12 -11.79
N ILE A 277 -8.86 -7.88 -10.81
CA ILE A 277 -9.46 -6.58 -10.55
C ILE A 277 -8.61 -5.83 -9.50
N PRO A 278 -8.03 -4.68 -9.83
CA PRO A 278 -7.68 -3.69 -8.84
C PRO A 278 -9.01 -3.13 -8.30
N ASP A 279 -9.26 -3.26 -7.00
CA ASP A 279 -10.20 -2.34 -6.35
C ASP A 279 -9.36 -1.13 -5.91
N PRO A 280 -9.46 0.02 -6.61
CA PRO A 280 -8.87 1.28 -6.17
C PRO A 280 -9.65 1.77 -4.95
N ALA A 281 -9.41 1.08 -3.84
CA ALA A 281 -9.98 1.32 -2.53
C ALA A 281 -9.72 2.77 -2.20
N ARG A 282 -10.77 3.59 -2.38
CA ARG A 282 -10.72 5.04 -2.58
C ARG A 282 -9.36 5.62 -2.21
N ALA A 283 -8.49 5.81 -3.20
CA ALA A 283 -7.19 6.43 -3.02
C ALA A 283 -7.43 7.89 -2.61
N THR A 284 -7.69 8.09 -1.31
CA THR A 284 -8.36 9.28 -0.80
C THR A 284 -7.53 10.49 -1.13
N ASP A 285 -8.12 11.45 -1.83
CA ASP A 285 -7.46 12.68 -2.25
C ASP A 285 -6.64 13.25 -1.09
N GLY A 286 -5.34 13.45 -1.38
CA GLY A 286 -4.32 13.59 -0.36
C GLY A 286 -4.70 14.59 0.73
N ALA A 287 -4.37 14.30 2.00
CA ALA A 287 -5.03 14.92 3.16
C ALA A 287 -5.31 16.44 3.01
N ASN A 288 -6.59 16.77 2.78
CA ASN A 288 -7.06 18.11 2.46
C ASN A 288 -6.93 19.06 3.67
N GLY A 289 -6.20 20.17 3.50
CA GLY A 289 -6.26 21.34 4.40
C GLY A 289 -4.94 21.77 5.05
N GLY A 290 -4.86 23.07 5.36
CA GLY A 290 -3.62 23.72 5.80
C GLY A 290 -2.78 24.21 4.62
N SER A 291 -1.63 24.82 4.89
CA SER A 291 -0.76 25.44 3.86
C SER A 291 -0.15 24.47 2.84
N THR A 292 -0.31 23.16 3.04
CA THR A 292 0.23 22.09 2.19
C THR A 292 -0.78 20.94 2.17
N GLY A 293 -1.33 20.60 1.01
CA GLY A 293 -2.10 19.37 0.83
C GLY A 293 -1.21 18.12 0.89
N GLY A 294 -1.78 16.96 1.18
CA GLY A 294 -1.07 15.68 1.09
C GLY A 294 -0.85 15.23 -0.36
N HIS A 295 0.21 14.47 -0.62
CA HIS A 295 0.41 13.78 -1.91
C HIS A 295 -0.64 12.67 -2.09
N GLY A 296 -1.07 12.40 -3.32
CA GLY A 296 -1.89 11.25 -3.67
C GLY A 296 -1.10 9.93 -3.58
N ALA A 297 -1.79 8.81 -3.38
CA ALA A 297 -1.15 7.49 -3.25
C ALA A 297 -0.77 6.89 -4.61
N ASP A 298 0.39 6.25 -4.71
CA ASP A 298 0.76 5.45 -5.89
C ASP A 298 -0.12 4.20 -6.01
N GLY A 299 -0.43 3.81 -7.25
CA GLY A 299 -1.16 2.59 -7.56
C GLY A 299 -0.32 1.32 -7.36
N ALA A 300 -0.94 0.26 -6.85
CA ALA A 300 -0.27 -1.00 -6.56
C ALA A 300 0.33 -1.69 -7.80
N THR A 301 1.44 -2.40 -7.57
CA THR A 301 2.19 -3.16 -8.58
C THR A 301 1.77 -4.64 -8.61
N TRP A 302 1.57 -5.15 -9.82
CA TRP A 302 1.37 -6.57 -10.12
C TRP A 302 2.65 -7.18 -10.70
N ARG A 303 3.09 -8.30 -10.14
CA ARG A 303 4.32 -9.02 -10.52
C ARG A 303 4.01 -10.48 -10.83
N LEU A 304 4.29 -10.92 -12.04
CA LEU A 304 4.20 -12.32 -12.47
C LEU A 304 5.61 -12.86 -12.77
N GLY A 305 6.08 -13.81 -11.95
CA GLY A 305 7.34 -14.52 -12.12
C GLY A 305 7.13 -15.96 -12.58
N CYS A 306 7.75 -16.37 -13.70
CA CYS A 306 7.60 -17.73 -14.21
C CYS A 306 8.93 -18.46 -14.52
N ARG A 307 9.13 -19.57 -13.81
CA ARG A 307 10.13 -20.60 -14.04
C ARG A 307 9.60 -21.65 -15.01
N GLY A 308 10.02 -21.59 -16.27
CA GLY A 308 9.49 -22.40 -17.37
C GLY A 308 8.60 -21.60 -18.33
N ASP A 309 7.82 -22.32 -19.15
CA ASP A 309 6.91 -21.73 -20.13
C ASP A 309 5.60 -21.24 -19.46
N GLY A 310 5.07 -20.10 -19.92
CA GLY A 310 3.85 -19.50 -19.40
C GLY A 310 2.71 -19.42 -20.43
N LEU A 311 1.46 -19.56 -19.97
CA LEU A 311 0.25 -19.38 -20.77
C LEU A 311 -0.68 -18.33 -20.13
N LEU A 312 -1.12 -17.37 -20.95
CA LEU A 312 -2.20 -16.42 -20.65
C LEU A 312 -3.31 -16.58 -21.70
N GLU A 313 -4.52 -16.94 -21.27
CA GLU A 313 -5.68 -17.23 -22.13
C GLU A 313 -6.96 -16.56 -21.62
N ASN A 314 -7.51 -15.60 -22.35
CA ASN A 314 -8.64 -14.75 -21.92
C ASN A 314 -8.42 -14.10 -20.53
N VAL A 315 -7.20 -13.62 -20.26
CA VAL A 315 -6.83 -13.05 -18.95
C VAL A 315 -6.99 -11.53 -18.99
N GLN A 316 -7.72 -10.98 -18.02
CA GLN A 316 -7.89 -9.54 -17.87
C GLN A 316 -7.08 -9.06 -16.66
N VAL A 317 -6.12 -8.15 -16.87
CA VAL A 317 -5.30 -7.54 -15.80
C VAL A 317 -5.39 -6.02 -15.90
N TYR A 318 -5.87 -5.38 -14.83
CA TYR A 318 -5.89 -3.93 -14.72
C TYR A 318 -4.99 -3.49 -13.54
N GLY A 319 -4.23 -2.42 -13.73
CA GLY A 319 -3.47 -1.73 -12.70
C GLY A 319 -4.36 -0.76 -11.92
N GLN A 320 -3.98 -0.46 -10.68
CA GLN A 320 -4.62 0.59 -9.90
C GLN A 320 -4.40 1.96 -10.55
N GLY A 321 -5.38 2.86 -10.53
CA GLY A 321 -5.13 4.27 -10.77
C GLY A 321 -4.39 4.91 -9.58
N GLY A 322 -3.52 5.87 -9.84
CA GLY A 322 -2.93 6.72 -8.80
C GLY A 322 -3.99 7.64 -8.17
N GLY A 323 -3.84 7.93 -6.88
CA GLY A 323 -4.75 8.79 -6.13
C GLY A 323 -4.54 10.28 -6.39
N ASP A 324 -5.59 11.07 -6.22
CA ASP A 324 -5.56 12.52 -6.42
C ASP A 324 -4.77 13.24 -5.31
N GLY A 325 -4.15 14.35 -5.68
CA GLY A 325 -3.38 15.22 -4.82
C GLY A 325 -4.26 16.15 -3.97
N GLY A 326 -3.77 16.47 -2.78
CA GLY A 326 -4.52 17.16 -1.75
C GLY A 326 -4.66 18.65 -1.92
N ARG A 327 -5.77 19.21 -1.43
CA ARG A 327 -5.98 20.66 -1.46
C ARG A 327 -5.17 21.39 -0.39
N GLY A 328 -4.34 22.34 -0.83
CA GLY A 328 -3.73 23.34 0.04
C GLY A 328 -4.65 24.56 0.24
N GLU A 329 -4.91 24.94 1.49
CA GLU A 329 -5.64 26.16 1.85
C GLU A 329 -4.93 26.95 2.95
N ASN A 330 -4.56 28.19 2.66
CA ASN A 330 -4.07 29.16 3.65
C ASN A 330 -4.87 30.46 3.53
N MET A 331 -5.73 30.73 4.52
CA MET A 331 -6.68 31.86 4.54
C MET A 331 -6.51 32.82 5.73
N ALA A 332 -5.40 32.73 6.47
CA ALA A 332 -5.29 33.39 7.78
C ALA A 332 -3.88 33.88 8.18
N ALA A 333 -2.88 33.74 7.31
CA ALA A 333 -1.49 34.11 7.61
C ALA A 333 -1.16 35.56 7.22
N ALA A 334 -0.13 36.14 7.85
CA ALA A 334 0.41 37.46 7.51
C ALA A 334 1.36 37.44 6.28
N ASP A 335 1.56 36.28 5.68
CA ASP A 335 1.86 36.05 4.27
C ASP A 335 1.31 34.65 3.99
N ALA A 336 0.45 34.49 2.99
CA ALA A 336 -0.23 33.23 2.71
C ALA A 336 0.48 32.46 1.59
N THR A 337 1.21 31.42 1.96
CA THR A 337 1.62 30.37 1.02
C THR A 337 0.68 29.17 1.15
N ALA A 338 0.18 28.68 0.03
CA ALA A 338 -0.57 27.43 -0.06
C ALA A 338 -0.01 26.58 -1.21
N GLN A 339 0.24 25.30 -0.95
CA GLN A 339 0.66 24.32 -1.93
C GLN A 339 -0.35 23.16 -1.96
N GLY A 340 -0.83 22.81 -3.15
CA GLY A 340 -1.54 21.55 -3.37
C GLY A 340 -0.54 20.40 -3.38
N GLY A 341 -0.94 19.24 -2.87
CA GLY A 341 -0.11 18.04 -2.97
C GLY A 341 -0.20 17.44 -4.37
N ASP A 342 0.83 16.73 -4.79
CA ASP A 342 0.95 16.16 -6.14
C ASP A 342 0.14 14.85 -6.26
N GLY A 343 -0.21 14.45 -7.48
CA GLY A 343 -0.94 13.22 -7.78
C GLY A 343 -0.06 11.97 -7.70
N GLY A 344 -0.64 10.83 -7.30
CA GLY A 344 0.05 9.54 -7.26
C GLY A 344 0.21 8.90 -8.65
N ASN A 345 1.21 8.06 -8.82
CA ASN A 345 1.50 7.38 -10.09
C ASN A 345 0.59 6.17 -10.32
N GLY A 346 0.38 5.77 -11.58
CA GLY A 346 -0.42 4.59 -11.94
C GLY A 346 0.28 3.26 -11.62
N GLY A 347 -0.52 2.24 -11.34
CA GLY A 347 -0.08 0.92 -10.89
C GLY A 347 0.58 0.07 -11.96
N LEU A 348 1.75 -0.51 -11.64
CA LEU A 348 2.63 -1.14 -12.63
C LEU A 348 2.25 -2.61 -12.87
N LEU A 349 2.19 -3.04 -14.13
CA LEU A 349 2.03 -4.44 -14.52
C LEU A 349 3.37 -4.99 -15.04
N ARG A 350 3.94 -5.99 -14.36
CA ARG A 350 5.25 -6.58 -14.71
C ARG A 350 5.20 -8.10 -14.83
N GLY A 351 5.62 -8.65 -15.96
CA GLY A 351 5.72 -10.09 -16.20
C GLY A 351 7.10 -10.53 -16.67
N ARG A 352 7.71 -11.51 -16.00
CA ARG A 352 9.01 -12.10 -16.36
C ARG A 352 8.92 -13.62 -16.47
N VAL A 353 9.22 -14.14 -17.66
CA VAL A 353 9.14 -15.57 -18.00
C VAL A 353 10.51 -16.08 -18.45
N THR A 354 10.96 -17.18 -17.86
CA THR A 354 12.28 -17.79 -18.18
C THR A 354 12.22 -18.78 -19.35
N GLY A 355 11.05 -19.32 -19.66
CA GLY A 355 10.74 -20.01 -20.91
C GLY A 355 10.10 -19.08 -21.96
N SER A 356 9.27 -19.65 -22.83
CA SER A 356 8.41 -18.89 -23.76
C SER A 356 7.11 -18.45 -23.10
N LEU A 357 6.61 -17.27 -23.44
CA LEU A 357 5.28 -16.79 -23.05
C LEU A 357 4.30 -16.94 -24.23
N THR A 358 3.21 -17.66 -24.01
CA THR A 358 2.10 -17.79 -24.96
C THR A 358 0.92 -16.94 -24.50
N ILE A 359 0.44 -16.06 -25.37
CA ILE A 359 -0.75 -15.23 -25.14
C ILE A 359 -1.78 -15.53 -26.23
N ARG A 360 -2.99 -15.91 -25.82
CA ARG A 360 -4.09 -16.29 -26.73
C ARG A 360 -5.47 -15.90 -26.17
N GLY A 361 -6.52 -16.13 -26.96
CA GLY A 361 -7.88 -15.74 -26.63
C GLY A 361 -8.18 -14.25 -26.88
N GLN A 362 -9.41 -13.94 -27.28
CA GLN A 362 -9.86 -12.56 -27.57
C GLN A 362 -10.34 -11.80 -26.32
N GLY A 363 -10.38 -12.45 -25.16
CA GLY A 363 -10.68 -11.80 -23.87
C GLY A 363 -9.46 -11.26 -23.14
N THR A 364 -8.26 -11.29 -23.74
CA THR A 364 -7.01 -10.96 -23.06
C THR A 364 -6.68 -9.46 -23.17
N GLU A 365 -6.70 -8.77 -22.04
CA GLU A 365 -6.48 -7.32 -21.92
C GLU A 365 -5.55 -7.02 -20.74
N PHE A 366 -4.58 -6.13 -20.96
CA PHE A 366 -3.66 -5.61 -19.94
C PHE A 366 -3.73 -4.09 -19.93
N GLU A 367 -3.87 -3.46 -18.77
CA GLU A 367 -4.00 -2.00 -18.64
C GLU A 367 -3.23 -1.48 -17.43
N SER A 368 -2.17 -0.67 -17.65
CA SER A 368 -1.22 -0.31 -16.58
C SER A 368 -1.56 0.93 -15.77
N GLY A 369 -2.83 1.20 -15.48
CA GLY A 369 -3.27 2.19 -14.48
C GLY A 369 -3.01 3.68 -14.82
N ASP A 370 -4.04 4.51 -14.64
CA ASP A 370 -3.97 5.95 -14.84
C ASP A 370 -3.16 6.67 -13.73
N GLY A 371 -2.60 7.84 -14.05
CA GLY A 371 -1.99 8.73 -13.07
C GLY A 371 -3.02 9.66 -12.38
N GLY A 372 -2.86 9.89 -11.08
CA GLY A 372 -3.74 10.72 -10.27
C GLY A 372 -3.61 12.23 -10.54
N GLN A 373 -4.65 13.00 -10.24
CA GLN A 373 -4.71 14.44 -10.51
C GLN A 373 -3.87 15.25 -9.51
N GLY A 374 -3.31 16.38 -9.93
CA GLY A 374 -2.61 17.32 -9.06
C GLY A 374 -3.56 18.13 -8.18
N GLY A 375 -3.21 18.29 -6.90
CA GLY A 375 -4.07 18.95 -5.91
C GLY A 375 -4.17 20.48 -6.09
N PRO A 376 -5.34 21.09 -5.88
CA PRO A 376 -5.51 22.53 -6.03
C PRO A 376 -4.97 23.31 -4.82
N ALA A 377 -4.53 24.55 -5.06
CA ALA A 377 -3.99 25.45 -4.03
C ALA A 377 -4.76 26.76 -3.93
N ARG A 378 -5.03 27.23 -2.71
CA ARG A 378 -5.69 28.51 -2.45
C ARG A 378 -5.01 29.31 -1.34
N ALA A 379 -4.45 30.46 -1.72
CA ALA A 379 -3.75 31.38 -0.83
C ALA A 379 -4.46 32.73 -0.72
N GLU A 380 -4.87 33.10 0.50
CA GLU A 380 -5.45 34.40 0.86
C GLU A 380 -4.88 34.86 2.22
N PRO A 381 -4.07 35.94 2.28
CA PRO A 381 -3.51 36.44 3.52
C PRO A 381 -4.52 37.25 4.32
N ALA A 382 -4.30 37.34 5.63
CA ALA A 382 -5.14 38.12 6.53
C ALA A 382 -5.05 39.63 6.20
N PRO A 383 -6.17 40.39 6.27
CA PRO A 383 -6.18 41.82 5.97
C PRO A 383 -5.18 42.65 6.80
N ASN A 384 -4.48 43.56 6.13
CA ASN A 384 -3.38 44.33 6.72
C ASN A 384 -3.83 45.31 7.82
N PRO A 385 -3.35 45.23 9.08
CA PRO A 385 -3.60 46.25 10.08
C PRO A 385 -2.91 47.58 9.72
N ALA A 386 -3.64 48.69 9.92
CA ALA A 386 -3.27 50.02 9.43
C ALA A 386 -1.81 50.43 9.74
N GLY A 387 -0.98 50.51 8.68
CA GLY A 387 0.41 51.00 8.75
C GLY A 387 1.49 49.92 8.85
N ALA A 388 1.15 48.63 8.74
CA ALA A 388 2.11 47.55 8.54
C ALA A 388 2.35 47.28 7.03
N GLN A 389 3.33 46.42 6.72
CA GLN A 389 3.58 45.99 5.35
C GLN A 389 2.43 45.12 4.82
N ALA A 390 2.12 45.27 3.54
CA ALA A 390 1.06 44.52 2.88
C ALA A 390 1.38 43.02 2.80
N PRO A 391 0.50 42.13 3.32
CA PRO A 391 0.76 40.71 3.34
C PRO A 391 0.35 40.08 2.01
N SER A 392 1.19 39.17 1.49
CA SER A 392 1.14 38.67 0.10
C SER A 392 0.61 37.24 0.00
N ALA A 393 0.28 36.82 -1.22
CA ALA A 393 -0.33 35.52 -1.53
C ALA A 393 0.52 34.74 -2.55
N MET A 394 0.76 33.45 -2.27
CA MET A 394 1.48 32.53 -3.16
C MET A 394 0.76 31.18 -3.20
N ALA A 395 0.27 30.79 -4.37
CA ALA A 395 -0.38 29.50 -4.59
C ALA A 395 0.42 28.63 -5.56
N LEU A 396 0.71 27.39 -5.17
CA LEU A 396 1.39 26.37 -5.96
C LEU A 396 0.45 25.17 -6.16
N GLY A 397 -0.10 24.99 -7.35
CA GLY A 397 -0.84 23.77 -7.67
C GLY A 397 0.10 22.57 -7.63
N GLY A 398 -0.38 21.42 -7.16
CA GLY A 398 0.39 20.17 -7.19
C GLY A 398 0.53 19.64 -8.62
N ASP A 399 1.59 18.89 -8.90
CA ASP A 399 1.80 18.27 -10.20
C ASP A 399 0.96 16.98 -10.37
N GLY A 400 0.65 16.60 -11.61
CA GLY A 400 -0.08 15.37 -11.93
C GLY A 400 0.80 14.12 -11.86
N GLY A 401 0.19 12.97 -11.54
CA GLY A 401 0.87 11.68 -11.43
C GLY A 401 1.15 11.02 -12.78
N ILE A 402 2.27 10.30 -12.87
CA ILE A 402 2.70 9.59 -14.09
C ILE A 402 1.85 8.32 -14.27
N PRO A 403 1.37 7.98 -15.48
CA PRO A 403 0.67 6.71 -15.71
C PRO A 403 1.59 5.51 -15.46
N GLY A 404 1.02 4.33 -15.20
CA GLY A 404 1.81 3.16 -14.83
C GLY A 404 2.44 2.41 -16.02
N LEU A 405 3.35 1.49 -15.69
CA LEU A 405 4.21 0.75 -16.62
C LEU A 405 3.60 -0.61 -17.01
N LEU A 406 3.68 -1.00 -18.30
CA LEU A 406 3.48 -2.38 -18.74
C LEU A 406 4.82 -2.95 -19.27
N ASP A 407 5.44 -3.85 -18.49
CA ASP A 407 6.75 -4.44 -18.80
C ASP A 407 6.64 -5.98 -18.86
N VAL A 408 6.80 -6.56 -20.05
CA VAL A 408 6.63 -8.01 -20.31
C VAL A 408 7.86 -8.58 -21.01
N TRP A 409 8.55 -9.50 -20.33
CA TRP A 409 9.78 -10.13 -20.82
C TRP A 409 9.69 -11.66 -20.82
N ALA A 410 10.09 -12.29 -21.93
CA ALA A 410 10.26 -13.74 -22.00
C ALA A 410 11.57 -14.14 -22.71
N LEU A 411 12.41 -14.93 -22.04
CA LEU A 411 13.70 -15.40 -22.59
C LEU A 411 13.52 -16.34 -23.80
N GLY A 412 12.52 -17.23 -23.75
CA GLY A 412 12.16 -18.13 -24.83
C GLY A 412 11.31 -17.48 -25.93
N GLY A 413 11.04 -16.18 -25.85
CA GLY A 413 10.21 -15.44 -26.80
C GLY A 413 8.73 -15.34 -26.41
N ILE A 414 8.04 -14.41 -27.07
CA ILE A 414 6.62 -14.10 -26.84
C ILE A 414 5.84 -14.44 -28.10
N GLN A 415 4.80 -15.28 -27.96
CA GLN A 415 3.92 -15.71 -29.05
C GLN A 415 2.50 -15.22 -28.79
N VAL A 416 1.99 -14.40 -29.72
CA VAL A 416 0.60 -13.90 -29.69
C VAL A 416 -0.16 -14.61 -30.80
N LEU A 417 -0.96 -15.61 -30.42
CA LEU A 417 -1.52 -16.60 -31.35
C LEU A 417 -2.87 -16.19 -31.97
N ASP A 418 -3.66 -15.40 -31.24
CA ASP A 418 -4.97 -14.89 -31.68
C ASP A 418 -4.93 -13.40 -32.00
N ALA A 419 -5.91 -12.92 -32.76
CA ALA A 419 -6.09 -11.50 -33.03
C ALA A 419 -7.01 -10.85 -31.98
N GLY A 420 -6.56 -9.75 -31.39
CA GLY A 420 -7.34 -8.98 -30.41
C GLY A 420 -6.85 -9.07 -28.96
N VAL A 421 -5.59 -9.46 -28.71
CA VAL A 421 -4.93 -9.15 -27.44
C VAL A 421 -4.73 -7.64 -27.38
N ILE A 422 -5.15 -7.01 -26.28
CA ILE A 422 -5.06 -5.56 -26.05
C ILE A 422 -4.05 -5.29 -24.94
N ALA A 423 -3.15 -4.33 -25.17
CA ALA A 423 -2.26 -3.77 -24.17
C ALA A 423 -2.42 -2.25 -24.14
N ARG A 424 -2.83 -1.72 -22.98
CA ARG A 424 -3.09 -0.30 -22.70
C ARG A 424 -2.07 0.23 -21.72
N ILE A 425 -1.53 1.41 -22.00
CA ILE A 425 -0.89 2.26 -20.99
C ILE A 425 -1.96 3.24 -20.48
N GLY A 426 -2.02 3.48 -19.16
CA GLY A 426 -2.96 4.43 -18.58
C GLY A 426 -2.71 5.88 -19.02
N ALA A 427 -3.68 6.75 -18.79
CA ALA A 427 -3.61 8.18 -19.08
C ALA A 427 -2.85 8.95 -17.98
N GLY A 428 -2.22 10.07 -18.35
CA GLY A 428 -1.50 10.93 -17.40
C GLY A 428 -2.42 11.85 -16.59
N GLY A 429 -2.10 12.03 -15.31
CA GLY A 429 -2.80 12.97 -14.43
C GLY A 429 -2.64 14.43 -14.87
N HIS A 430 -3.69 15.24 -14.71
CA HIS A 430 -3.62 16.68 -14.98
C HIS A 430 -3.03 17.43 -13.78
N GLY A 431 -2.46 18.61 -14.01
CA GLY A 431 -1.88 19.46 -12.98
C GLY A 431 -2.91 20.26 -12.17
N GLY A 432 -2.59 20.55 -10.92
CA GLY A 432 -3.46 21.22 -9.96
C GLY A 432 -3.67 22.72 -10.23
N LEU A 433 -4.86 23.21 -9.89
CA LEU A 433 -5.25 24.61 -10.06
C LEU A 433 -4.68 25.49 -8.95
N ALA A 434 -4.07 26.62 -9.29
CA ALA A 434 -3.54 27.59 -8.32
C ALA A 434 -4.34 28.89 -8.29
N PHE A 435 -4.83 29.27 -7.10
CA PHE A 435 -5.54 30.52 -6.87
C PHE A 435 -4.87 31.35 -5.76
N ALA A 436 -4.33 32.52 -6.10
CA ALA A 436 -3.72 33.45 -5.15
C ALA A 436 -4.46 34.81 -5.19
N ARG A 437 -4.83 35.35 -4.01
CA ARG A 437 -5.49 36.66 -3.89
C ARG A 437 -4.83 37.51 -2.80
N GLY A 438 -4.50 38.76 -3.12
CA GLY A 438 -3.94 39.73 -2.18
C GLY A 438 -4.91 40.15 -1.06
N ALA A 439 -4.34 40.59 0.07
CA ALA A 439 -5.01 40.78 1.37
C ALA A 439 -6.23 41.72 1.42
N ASP A 440 -6.42 42.55 0.40
CA ASP A 440 -7.23 43.76 0.45
C ASP A 440 -8.12 43.93 -0.79
N GLY A 441 -8.47 42.83 -1.48
CA GLY A 441 -9.32 42.77 -2.68
C GLY A 441 -10.76 43.24 -2.49
N ALA A 442 -10.97 44.49 -2.09
CA ALA A 442 -12.24 45.12 -1.79
C ALA A 442 -12.22 46.63 -2.13
N SER A 443 -13.36 47.17 -2.61
CA SER A 443 -13.44 48.55 -3.10
C SER A 443 -13.39 49.63 -2.01
N ALA A 444 -12.99 50.87 -2.37
CA ALA A 444 -12.64 51.96 -1.45
C ALA A 444 -13.81 52.70 -0.76
N ASP A 445 -15.04 52.19 -0.76
CA ASP A 445 -16.21 52.99 -0.34
C ASP A 445 -16.50 53.03 1.17
N VAL A 446 -15.45 53.25 1.97
CA VAL A 446 -15.56 53.87 3.30
C VAL A 446 -14.51 54.98 3.38
N ARG A 447 -14.96 56.24 3.23
CA ARG A 447 -14.11 57.43 3.04
C ARG A 447 -13.39 57.93 4.31
N ASN A 448 -12.72 57.06 5.06
CA ASN A 448 -11.89 57.48 6.18
C ASN A 448 -10.69 56.56 6.49
N ASP A 449 -10.68 55.33 5.97
CA ASP A 449 -9.50 54.48 6.04
C ASP A 449 -8.60 54.74 4.82
N VAL A 450 -7.28 54.83 5.05
CA VAL A 450 -6.31 54.95 3.97
C VAL A 450 -6.28 53.62 3.23
N ALA A 451 -6.61 53.62 1.94
CA ALA A 451 -6.36 52.47 1.08
C ALA A 451 -4.85 52.17 1.14
N GLN A 452 -4.51 51.08 1.81
CA GLN A 452 -3.13 50.61 1.91
C GLN A 452 -2.73 50.06 0.54
N ALA A 453 -1.44 50.10 0.23
CA ALA A 453 -0.96 49.29 -0.89
C ALA A 453 -1.22 47.82 -0.55
N GLY A 454 -1.78 47.07 -1.48
CA GLY A 454 -2.06 45.64 -1.32
C GLY A 454 -0.84 44.76 -1.46
N GLY A 455 -0.96 43.51 -1.04
CA GLY A 455 0.07 42.50 -1.23
C GLY A 455 0.09 41.96 -2.66
N ASN A 456 1.22 41.41 -3.08
CA ASN A 456 1.33 40.74 -4.37
C ASN A 456 0.58 39.40 -4.35
N ALA A 457 0.14 38.95 -5.52
CA ALA A 457 -0.42 37.61 -5.73
C ALA A 457 0.38 36.87 -6.81
N GLU A 458 0.93 35.71 -6.46
CA GLU A 458 1.63 34.82 -7.39
C GLU A 458 0.94 33.45 -7.42
N ALA A 459 0.52 33.01 -8.60
CA ALA A 459 -0.10 31.70 -8.80
C ALA A 459 0.71 30.89 -9.83
N TYR A 460 1.04 29.65 -9.47
CA TYR A 460 1.75 28.70 -10.31
C TYR A 460 0.88 27.44 -10.48
N GLY A 461 0.24 27.30 -11.64
CA GLY A 461 -0.54 26.10 -11.97
C GLY A 461 0.38 24.91 -12.26
N GLY A 462 -0.02 23.70 -11.84
CA GLY A 462 0.83 22.50 -11.82
C GLY A 462 1.10 21.86 -13.19
N VAL A 463 2.10 20.98 -13.22
CA VAL A 463 2.53 20.17 -14.38
C VAL A 463 1.50 19.08 -14.66
N GLY A 464 0.96 19.03 -15.88
CA GLY A 464 0.28 17.83 -16.40
C GLY A 464 1.29 16.73 -16.76
N ALA A 465 1.04 15.50 -16.30
CA ALA A 465 1.94 14.36 -16.51
C ALA A 465 1.90 13.83 -17.93
N ASN A 466 3.07 13.53 -18.50
CA ASN A 466 3.18 12.96 -19.84
C ASN A 466 3.13 11.42 -19.79
N THR A 467 2.70 10.79 -20.89
CA THR A 467 2.99 9.40 -21.23
C THR A 467 4.33 9.31 -22.00
N PRO A 468 5.48 9.02 -21.36
CA PRO A 468 6.74 8.91 -22.09
C PRO A 468 6.81 7.64 -22.96
N ASP A 469 7.49 7.73 -24.11
CA ASP A 469 7.66 6.69 -25.16
C ASP A 469 8.13 5.29 -24.67
N ALA A 470 8.56 5.16 -23.41
CA ALA A 470 9.20 3.99 -22.84
C ALA A 470 8.36 3.24 -21.77
N GLN A 471 7.06 3.54 -21.67
CA GLN A 471 6.15 2.90 -20.69
C GLN A 471 5.60 1.53 -21.10
N LEU A 472 5.56 1.25 -22.41
CA LEU A 472 5.30 -0.10 -22.91
C LEU A 472 6.63 -0.78 -23.24
N ARG A 473 6.86 -1.96 -22.68
CA ARG A 473 8.04 -2.77 -22.95
C ARG A 473 7.64 -4.21 -23.18
N VAL A 474 8.01 -4.74 -24.34
CA VAL A 474 7.75 -6.12 -24.75
C VAL A 474 9.04 -6.67 -25.33
N ALA A 475 9.69 -7.59 -24.62
CA ALA A 475 11.03 -8.07 -24.96
C ALA A 475 11.09 -9.60 -25.12
N GLY A 476 11.77 -10.04 -26.18
CA GLY A 476 11.98 -11.45 -26.53
C GLY A 476 11.88 -11.68 -28.05
N PRO A 477 12.43 -12.79 -28.58
CA PRO A 477 12.24 -13.17 -29.98
C PRO A 477 10.74 -13.42 -30.25
N SER A 478 10.12 -12.57 -31.08
CA SER A 478 8.67 -12.49 -31.19
C SER A 478 8.11 -13.06 -32.50
N ILE A 479 6.96 -13.72 -32.38
CA ILE A 479 6.07 -14.05 -33.51
C ILE A 479 4.69 -13.48 -33.16
N ALA A 480 4.59 -12.14 -33.22
CA ALA A 480 3.35 -11.43 -32.95
C ALA A 480 2.56 -11.26 -34.26
N ALA A 481 1.39 -11.90 -34.35
CA ALA A 481 0.53 -11.78 -35.53
C ALA A 481 -0.36 -10.52 -35.48
N ASN A 482 -0.97 -10.23 -34.32
CA ASN A 482 -1.99 -9.19 -34.15
C ASN A 482 -2.11 -8.72 -32.67
N LEU A 483 -1.06 -8.08 -32.14
CA LEU A 483 -1.12 -7.39 -30.84
C LEU A 483 -1.59 -5.94 -31.05
N ILE A 484 -2.61 -5.51 -30.31
CA ILE A 484 -3.09 -4.12 -30.32
C ILE A 484 -2.45 -3.38 -29.14
N LEU A 485 -1.85 -2.22 -29.43
CA LEU A 485 -1.21 -1.35 -28.45
C LEU A 485 -1.97 -0.03 -28.43
N ASP A 486 -2.49 0.34 -27.26
CA ASP A 486 -3.15 1.63 -27.00
C ASP A 486 -2.29 2.42 -26.03
N GLY A 487 -1.89 3.63 -26.42
CA GLY A 487 -1.13 4.54 -25.56
C GLY A 487 -2.08 5.52 -24.90
N GLY A 488 -1.94 5.72 -23.58
CA GLY A 488 -2.75 6.70 -22.85
C GLY A 488 -2.50 8.14 -23.31
N ASP A 489 -3.52 8.98 -23.14
CA ASP A 489 -3.41 10.41 -23.38
C ASP A 489 -2.44 11.07 -22.38
N ALA A 490 -1.75 12.11 -22.82
CA ALA A 490 -0.98 12.97 -21.94
C ALA A 490 -1.92 13.84 -21.09
N GLY A 491 -1.57 14.01 -19.81
CA GLY A 491 -2.27 14.89 -18.89
C GLY A 491 -2.22 16.36 -19.28
N HIS A 492 -3.00 17.20 -18.60
CA HIS A 492 -3.19 18.61 -18.96
C HIS A 492 -2.61 19.54 -17.89
N GLY A 493 -2.16 20.72 -18.29
CA GLY A 493 -1.59 21.72 -17.40
C GLY A 493 -2.62 22.35 -16.46
N GLY A 494 -2.24 22.57 -15.20
CA GLY A 494 -3.09 23.24 -14.22
C GLY A 494 -3.23 24.75 -14.49
N ASN A 495 -4.42 25.31 -14.25
CA ASN A 495 -4.65 26.75 -14.43
C ASN A 495 -4.03 27.57 -13.29
N ALA A 496 -3.65 28.81 -13.60
CA ALA A 496 -3.13 29.77 -12.64
C ALA A 496 -3.94 31.07 -12.63
N GLU A 497 -4.50 31.44 -11.48
CA GLU A 497 -5.27 32.67 -11.29
C GLU A 497 -4.70 33.50 -10.14
N ALA A 498 -4.26 34.72 -10.47
CA ALA A 498 -3.65 35.67 -9.53
C ALA A 498 -4.45 36.98 -9.47
N GLU A 499 -5.03 37.29 -8.31
CA GLU A 499 -5.72 38.56 -8.02
C GLU A 499 -4.87 39.44 -7.10
N GLY A 500 -4.17 40.41 -7.67
CA GLY A 500 -3.30 41.32 -6.94
C GLY A 500 -4.08 42.25 -6.01
N GLY A 501 -3.47 42.58 -4.87
CA GLY A 501 -4.00 43.57 -3.93
C GLY A 501 -4.05 44.99 -4.53
N ARG A 502 -4.55 45.97 -3.77
CA ARG A 502 -4.79 47.33 -4.28
C ARG A 502 -3.50 48.10 -4.47
N GLY A 503 -2.93 48.04 -5.68
CA GLY A 503 -1.57 48.50 -5.94
C GLY A 503 -0.49 47.44 -5.68
N GLY A 504 -0.89 46.19 -5.41
CA GLY A 504 -0.02 45.01 -5.46
C GLY A 504 -0.03 44.40 -6.86
N ASP A 505 1.09 43.80 -7.26
CA ASP A 505 1.23 43.16 -8.57
C ASP A 505 0.61 41.75 -8.58
N ALA A 506 0.11 41.32 -9.74
CA ALA A 506 -0.40 39.97 -9.98
C ALA A 506 0.44 39.25 -11.04
N SER A 507 0.92 38.05 -10.73
CA SER A 507 1.63 37.18 -11.68
C SER A 507 1.00 35.78 -11.73
N ALA A 508 0.56 35.38 -12.92
CA ALA A 508 0.15 34.01 -13.21
C ALA A 508 1.22 33.32 -14.07
N LEU A 509 1.61 32.12 -13.63
CA LEU A 509 2.63 31.30 -14.28
C LEU A 509 2.13 29.85 -14.38
N HIS A 510 2.64 29.12 -15.36
CA HIS A 510 2.39 27.69 -15.53
C HIS A 510 3.73 26.95 -15.50
N SER A 511 3.85 25.87 -14.73
CA SER A 511 5.00 24.96 -14.81
C SER A 511 4.84 24.02 -16.02
N THR A 512 5.91 23.76 -16.76
CA THR A 512 5.84 22.97 -18.03
C THR A 512 5.43 21.51 -17.80
N GLY A 513 4.14 21.26 -17.87
CA GLY A 513 3.51 19.99 -18.22
C GLY A 513 2.63 20.13 -19.46
N ALA A 514 2.12 19.02 -19.98
CA ALA A 514 1.46 19.01 -21.30
C ALA A 514 0.19 19.89 -21.37
N ASP A 515 -0.05 20.41 -22.58
CA ASP A 515 -1.23 21.07 -23.15
C ASP A 515 -2.36 21.60 -22.23
N GLY A 516 -2.76 22.86 -22.48
CA GLY A 516 -4.11 23.36 -22.18
C GLY A 516 -4.30 24.27 -20.95
N GLY A 517 -3.27 24.54 -20.15
CA GLY A 517 -3.39 25.42 -18.99
C GLY A 517 -3.76 26.87 -19.33
N ALA A 518 -4.75 27.43 -18.64
CA ALA A 518 -5.17 28.83 -18.73
C ALA A 518 -4.55 29.69 -17.61
N MET A 519 -4.16 30.92 -17.93
CA MET A 519 -3.49 31.85 -17.02
C MET A 519 -4.19 33.21 -16.97
N HIS A 520 -4.67 33.59 -15.79
CA HIS A 520 -5.36 34.85 -15.52
C HIS A 520 -4.58 35.68 -14.48
N ALA A 521 -4.22 36.92 -14.80
CA ALA A 521 -3.62 37.85 -13.86
C ALA A 521 -4.39 39.19 -13.82
N ASN A 522 -4.81 39.57 -12.62
CA ASN A 522 -5.61 40.76 -12.34
C ASN A 522 -4.82 41.70 -11.42
N GLY A 523 -4.16 42.71 -11.98
CA GLY A 523 -3.47 43.73 -11.19
C GLY A 523 -4.50 44.63 -10.50
N GLY A 524 -4.45 44.76 -9.17
CA GLY A 524 -5.38 45.60 -8.42
C GLY A 524 -5.16 47.10 -8.64
N ASP A 525 -5.85 47.95 -7.87
CA ASP A 525 -5.88 49.42 -8.05
C ASP A 525 -4.49 50.10 -8.09
N GLY A 526 -3.86 50.13 -9.26
CA GLY A 526 -2.53 50.71 -9.49
C GLY A 526 -1.39 49.72 -9.69
N GLY A 527 -1.62 48.41 -9.49
CA GLY A 527 -0.63 47.33 -9.70
C GLY A 527 -0.64 46.78 -11.13
N ASN A 528 0.40 46.06 -11.52
CA ASN A 528 0.54 45.44 -12.84
C ASN A 528 -0.08 44.04 -12.86
N ALA A 529 -0.46 43.59 -14.06
CA ALA A 529 -0.80 42.19 -14.33
C ALA A 529 0.23 41.59 -15.29
N GLU A 530 0.75 40.40 -15.00
CA GLU A 530 1.68 39.71 -15.88
C GLU A 530 1.37 38.21 -15.98
N VAL A 531 1.41 37.70 -17.20
CA VAL A 531 1.34 36.26 -17.50
C VAL A 531 2.69 35.85 -18.10
N ARG A 532 3.26 34.74 -17.62
CA ARG A 532 4.60 34.28 -17.99
C ARG A 532 4.59 32.80 -18.39
N ASP A 533 5.54 32.40 -19.22
CA ASP A 533 5.83 30.99 -19.49
C ASP A 533 6.60 30.34 -18.32
N ALA A 534 6.83 29.03 -18.41
CA ALA A 534 7.57 28.25 -17.42
C ALA A 534 9.06 28.63 -17.29
N ALA A 535 9.63 29.32 -18.28
CA ALA A 535 10.98 29.90 -18.20
C ALA A 535 10.96 31.29 -17.51
N GLY A 536 9.77 31.77 -17.11
CA GLY A 536 9.55 33.08 -16.50
C GLY A 536 9.53 34.23 -17.49
N ALA A 537 9.53 33.99 -18.81
CA ALA A 537 9.49 35.04 -19.82
C ALA A 537 8.06 35.57 -20.03
N PRO A 538 7.87 36.87 -20.32
CA PRO A 538 6.56 37.49 -20.39
C PRO A 538 5.77 37.11 -21.65
N LEU A 539 4.60 36.50 -21.47
CA LEU A 539 3.63 36.22 -22.54
C LEU A 539 2.61 37.37 -22.71
N GLY A 540 2.22 38.02 -21.62
CA GLY A 540 1.25 39.12 -21.62
C GLY A 540 1.41 40.06 -20.44
N ARG A 541 1.08 41.35 -20.63
CA ARG A 541 1.17 42.39 -19.59
C ARG A 541 -0.01 43.37 -19.63
N GLY A 542 -0.71 43.49 -18.51
CA GLY A 542 -1.60 44.60 -18.20
C GLY A 542 -0.86 45.68 -17.41
N GLY A 543 -1.08 46.94 -17.75
CA GLY A 543 -0.58 48.07 -16.95
C GLY A 543 -1.34 48.25 -15.63
N ASN A 544 -1.12 49.38 -14.95
CA ASN A 544 -1.80 49.75 -13.70
C ASN A 544 -3.33 49.50 -13.76
N ALA A 545 -3.85 48.65 -12.87
CA ALA A 545 -5.27 48.22 -12.83
C ALA A 545 -5.76 47.53 -14.13
N GLY A 546 -4.85 46.80 -14.80
CA GLY A 546 -5.10 46.10 -16.06
C GLY A 546 -5.32 44.59 -15.90
N PHE A 547 -5.94 44.01 -16.93
CA PHE A 547 -6.20 42.59 -17.08
C PHE A 547 -5.12 41.96 -17.97
N ALA A 548 -4.59 40.79 -17.62
CA ALA A 548 -3.75 39.96 -18.48
C ALA A 548 -4.27 38.51 -18.50
N PHE A 549 -4.36 37.94 -19.69
CA PHE A 549 -5.05 36.68 -19.96
C PHE A 549 -4.36 35.91 -21.07
N PHE A 550 -4.27 34.59 -20.90
CA PHE A 550 -3.75 33.66 -21.88
C PHE A 550 -4.46 32.31 -21.73
N GLU A 551 -5.09 31.84 -22.79
CA GLU A 551 -5.52 30.44 -22.92
C GLU A 551 -4.40 29.67 -23.62
N GLY A 552 -3.92 28.58 -23.00
CA GLY A 552 -3.13 27.58 -23.71
C GLY A 552 -3.98 26.92 -24.78
N GLY A 553 -3.47 26.87 -26.02
CA GLY A 553 -4.14 26.17 -27.11
C GLY A 553 -4.28 24.67 -26.80
N GLN A 554 -5.40 24.08 -27.20
CA GLN A 554 -5.60 22.64 -27.04
C GLN A 554 -4.86 21.84 -28.12
N GLY A 555 -3.94 20.99 -27.69
CA GLY A 555 -3.42 19.87 -28.47
C GLY A 555 -2.22 20.16 -29.36
N GLY A 556 -1.04 19.70 -28.92
CA GLY A 556 0.01 19.15 -29.77
C GLY A 556 0.94 20.12 -30.51
N ILE A 557 2.24 19.87 -30.35
CA ILE A 557 3.34 20.29 -31.25
C ILE A 557 3.40 21.77 -31.68
N GLY A 558 3.75 22.67 -30.76
CA GLY A 558 4.56 23.84 -31.12
C GLY A 558 4.39 25.09 -30.26
N TRP A 559 5.45 25.50 -29.57
CA TRP A 559 5.55 26.79 -28.87
C TRP A 559 5.78 28.00 -29.82
N ASP A 560 5.68 27.81 -31.14
CA ASP A 560 6.27 28.71 -32.15
C ASP A 560 5.34 29.78 -32.75
N GLU A 561 4.00 29.70 -32.58
CA GLU A 561 3.06 30.74 -33.08
C GLU A 561 2.25 31.44 -31.96
N CYS A 562 2.96 32.10 -31.05
CA CYS A 562 2.36 33.04 -30.11
C CYS A 562 1.59 34.17 -30.83
N ARG A 563 0.25 34.16 -30.72
CA ARG A 563 -0.61 35.31 -30.97
C ARG A 563 -1.40 35.67 -29.71
N PRO A 564 -0.90 36.57 -28.85
CA PRO A 564 -1.68 37.04 -27.71
C PRO A 564 -2.95 37.72 -28.21
N LEU A 565 -4.12 37.29 -27.72
CA LEU A 565 -5.40 37.92 -28.04
C LEU A 565 -5.50 39.25 -27.27
N LEU A 566 -4.77 40.26 -27.75
CA LEU A 566 -4.83 41.63 -27.26
C LEU A 566 -6.21 42.23 -27.53
N LEU A 567 -7.17 41.92 -26.65
CA LEU A 567 -8.48 42.57 -26.59
C LEU A 567 -8.25 44.09 -26.53
N PRO A 568 -8.79 44.88 -27.49
CA PRO A 568 -8.66 46.33 -27.46
C PRO A 568 -9.20 46.87 -26.13
N GLY A 569 -8.35 47.58 -25.39
CA GLY A 569 -8.55 47.82 -23.96
C GLY A 569 -9.94 48.32 -23.58
N GLY A 570 -10.51 47.69 -22.55
CA GLY A 570 -11.81 48.05 -21.99
C GLY A 570 -11.90 49.55 -21.65
N LEU A 571 -12.99 50.18 -22.04
CA LEU A 571 -13.16 51.63 -21.92
C LEU A 571 -13.29 52.07 -20.45
N GLY A 572 -12.31 52.83 -19.94
CA GLY A 572 -12.59 53.87 -18.93
C GLY A 572 -11.96 53.76 -17.54
N GLY A 573 -10.66 53.43 -17.43
CA GLY A 573 -9.83 53.75 -16.25
C GLY A 573 -8.82 54.86 -16.59
N VAL A 574 -8.78 55.97 -15.85
CA VAL A 574 -7.95 57.15 -16.22
C VAL A 574 -6.67 57.25 -15.39
N GLY A 575 -5.54 56.80 -15.95
CA GLY A 575 -4.21 57.19 -15.45
C GLY A 575 -3.07 56.18 -15.68
N GLY A 576 -2.35 56.29 -16.79
CA GLY A 576 -1.11 55.53 -17.04
C GLY A 576 -0.44 55.98 -18.34
N SER A 577 0.85 56.34 -18.29
CA SER A 577 1.59 56.90 -19.44
C SER A 577 2.66 55.94 -19.95
N THR A 578 2.48 55.39 -21.14
CA THR A 578 3.50 54.58 -21.83
C THR A 578 4.56 55.45 -22.51
N THR A 579 5.64 55.79 -21.79
CA THR A 579 6.82 56.44 -22.40
C THR A 579 7.76 55.42 -23.06
N GLY A 580 7.35 54.90 -24.22
CA GLY A 580 8.25 54.25 -25.16
C GLY A 580 8.79 55.28 -26.15
N SER A 581 10.12 55.45 -26.21
CA SER A 581 10.73 56.49 -27.04
C SER A 581 11.07 56.00 -28.45
N ASP A 582 10.24 56.34 -29.44
CA ASP A 582 10.78 56.90 -30.67
C ASP A 582 9.79 57.84 -31.39
N GLY A 583 10.30 58.85 -32.10
CA GLY A 583 9.54 60.05 -32.40
C GLY A 583 9.37 60.41 -33.87
N THR A 584 8.16 60.22 -34.42
CA THR A 584 7.66 61.01 -35.57
C THR A 584 6.23 61.47 -35.35
N ARG A 585 5.98 62.77 -35.54
CA ARG A 585 4.64 63.38 -35.43
C ARG A 585 3.87 63.23 -36.75
N GLY A 586 2.89 62.34 -36.78
CA GLY A 586 1.83 62.34 -37.80
C GLY A 586 0.56 63.02 -37.27
N THR A 587 0.14 64.13 -37.85
CA THR A 587 -1.14 64.77 -37.52
C THR A 587 -2.29 64.01 -38.17
N GLY A 588 -3.20 63.45 -37.38
CA GLY A 588 -4.37 62.73 -37.91
C GLY A 588 -5.33 63.63 -38.68
N ALA A 589 -5.76 63.16 -39.85
CA ALA A 589 -6.96 63.62 -40.55
C ALA A 589 -7.91 62.42 -40.67
N SER A 590 -9.14 62.57 -40.20
CA SER A 590 -10.09 61.46 -40.06
C SER A 590 -11.01 61.34 -41.29
N THR A 591 -10.91 60.20 -41.97
CA THR A 591 -11.97 59.68 -42.86
C THR A 591 -12.07 58.17 -42.62
N GLY A 592 -13.17 57.72 -42.02
CA GLY A 592 -13.39 56.31 -41.74
C GLY A 592 -13.79 55.51 -42.99
N LEU A 593 -13.56 54.21 -42.94
CA LEU A 593 -14.10 53.22 -43.89
C LEU A 593 -14.36 51.91 -43.13
N LEU A 594 -15.27 51.11 -43.68
CA LEU A 594 -15.66 49.81 -43.12
C LEU A 594 -14.65 48.73 -43.55
N GLY A 595 -14.27 47.86 -42.63
CA GLY A 595 -13.57 46.59 -42.85
C GLY A 595 -13.82 45.72 -41.61
N GLU A 596 -14.63 44.67 -41.71
CA GLU A 596 -14.28 43.34 -42.25
C GLU A 596 -13.78 42.44 -41.13
N VAL A 597 -14.71 41.67 -40.55
CA VAL A 597 -14.42 40.65 -39.53
C VAL A 597 -13.91 39.42 -40.27
N VAL A 598 -12.62 39.14 -40.14
CA VAL A 598 -12.01 37.90 -40.64
C VAL A 598 -12.35 36.79 -39.66
N ILE A 599 -13.36 35.99 -40.00
CA ILE A 599 -13.53 34.65 -39.44
C ILE A 599 -12.51 33.75 -40.15
N ALA A 600 -11.66 33.06 -39.39
CA ALA A 600 -10.74 32.07 -39.94
C ALA A 600 -11.43 30.70 -39.94
N ASP A 601 -11.77 30.18 -41.11
CA ASP A 601 -12.20 28.79 -41.26
C ASP A 601 -11.02 27.83 -41.04
N GLY A 602 -11.10 26.99 -40.01
CA GLY A 602 -10.21 25.85 -39.80
C GLY A 602 -10.83 24.57 -40.38
N THR A 603 -10.23 23.99 -41.41
CA THR A 603 -10.81 22.86 -42.15
C THR A 603 -10.14 21.51 -41.84
N GLY A 604 -10.77 20.73 -40.96
CA GLY A 604 -10.61 19.28 -40.82
C GLY A 604 -9.44 18.80 -39.94
N ASP A 605 -9.59 17.76 -39.12
CA ASP A 605 -10.80 17.01 -38.68
C ASP A 605 -10.43 16.19 -37.42
N GLY A 606 -11.32 15.83 -36.48
CA GLY A 606 -12.77 16.03 -36.45
C GLY A 606 -13.48 15.43 -35.22
N GLY A 607 -12.80 15.36 -34.06
CA GLY A 607 -13.10 14.50 -32.90
C GLY A 607 -14.41 14.66 -32.11
N ARG A 608 -15.39 15.47 -32.58
CA ARG A 608 -16.79 15.56 -32.13
C ARG A 608 -17.12 15.85 -30.64
N GLY A 609 -17.45 17.12 -30.38
CA GLY A 609 -18.38 17.54 -29.30
C GLY A 609 -17.84 18.72 -28.48
N GLY A 610 -18.39 19.94 -28.48
CA GLY A 610 -19.69 20.42 -28.97
C GLY A 610 -20.69 20.59 -27.80
N ASN A 611 -21.16 21.80 -27.44
CA ASN A 611 -21.06 23.11 -28.10
C ASN A 611 -21.21 24.27 -27.10
N GLY A 612 -20.57 25.42 -27.41
CA GLY A 612 -21.01 26.77 -27.01
C GLY A 612 -20.78 27.19 -25.54
N LEU A 613 -20.57 28.48 -25.26
CA LEU A 613 -20.82 29.68 -26.08
C LEU A 613 -19.59 30.59 -26.18
#